data_AF-A8IM55-F1
#
_entry.id   AF-A8IM55-F1
#
_cell.length_a   1.000
_cell.length_b   1.000
_cell.length_c   1.000
_cell.angle_alpha   90.00
_cell.angle_beta   90.00
_cell.angle_gamma   90.00
#
_symmetry.space_group_name_H-M   'P 1'
#
loop_
_entity.id
_entity.type
_entity.pdbx_description
1 polymer ?
#
loop_
_entity_poly.entity_id
_entity_poly.type
_entity_poly.pdbx_seq_one_letter_code
_entity_poly.pdbx_strand_id
1 'polypeptide(L)' 'MDDDRPAPPPSPIAPGADVSRLSEHEIEARIELLKQEIVRLEAALVAKRASRSAADAVFKL' A
#
# COMPACT_ATOMS: atom_id res chain seq x y z
N MET A 1 -24.96 26.97 -17.56
CA MET A 1 -24.39 26.89 -16.21
C MET A 1 -24.43 25.43 -15.84
N ASP A 2 -23.39 24.65 -16.13
CA ASP A 2 -23.36 23.21 -15.84
C ASP A 2 -21.90 22.73 -15.82
N ASP A 3 -21.14 23.09 -14.79
CA ASP A 3 -19.86 22.40 -14.55
C ASP A 3 -19.59 22.17 -13.05
N ASP A 4 -20.67 21.98 -12.28
CA ASP A 4 -20.60 21.57 -10.87
C ASP A 4 -20.65 20.05 -10.74
N ARG A 5 -19.87 19.35 -11.58
CA ARG A 5 -19.70 17.89 -11.44
C ARG A 5 -18.54 17.65 -10.49
N PRO A 6 -18.73 16.86 -9.41
CA PRO A 6 -17.64 16.54 -8.51
C PRO A 6 -16.50 15.89 -9.30
N ALA A 7 -15.28 16.42 -9.14
CA ALA A 7 -14.10 15.84 -9.76
C ALA A 7 -13.99 14.36 -9.33
N PRO A 8 -13.71 13.45 -10.27
CA PRO A 8 -13.50 12.05 -9.92
C PRO A 8 -12.39 11.95 -8.86
N PRO A 9 -12.53 11.04 -7.88
CA PRO A 9 -11.54 10.89 -6.83
C PRO A 9 -10.17 10.61 -7.46
N PRO A 10 -9.08 11.14 -6.87
CA PRO A 10 -7.74 10.93 -7.38
C PRO A 10 -7.47 9.43 -7.50
N SER A 11 -6.90 9.01 -8.63
CA SER A 11 -6.58 7.61 -8.86
C SER A 11 -5.69 7.08 -7.74
N PRO A 12 -5.94 5.85 -7.25
CA PRO A 12 -5.12 5.24 -6.21
C PRO A 12 -3.64 5.25 -6.61
N ILE A 13 -2.76 5.52 -5.63
CA ILE A 13 -1.32 5.39 -5.82
C ILE A 13 -1.00 3.93 -6.13
N ALA A 14 -0.42 3.68 -7.31
CA ALA A 14 -0.04 2.35 -7.77
C ALA A 14 1.46 2.27 -8.06
N PRO A 15 2.13 1.15 -7.71
CA PRO A 15 3.52 0.90 -8.11
C PRO A 15 3.66 0.97 -9.65
N GLY A 16 4.70 1.67 -10.13
CA GLY A 16 4.97 1.80 -11.56
C GLY A 16 4.08 2.81 -12.31
N ALA A 17 3.24 3.58 -11.61
CA ALA A 17 2.50 4.68 -12.23
C ALA A 17 3.45 5.78 -12.76
N ASP A 18 3.08 6.41 -13.88
CA ASP A 18 3.85 7.53 -14.43
C ASP A 18 3.89 8.69 -13.41
N VAL A 19 5.08 9.29 -13.28
CA VAL A 19 5.38 10.40 -12.38
C VAL A 19 5.82 11.66 -13.13
N SER A 20 5.85 11.63 -14.46
CA SER A 20 6.34 12.72 -15.31
C SER A 20 5.63 14.07 -15.09
N ARG A 21 4.39 14.02 -14.59
CA ARG A 21 3.53 15.19 -14.32
C ARG A 21 3.47 15.59 -12.84
N LEU A 22 4.19 14.91 -11.97
CA LEU A 22 4.21 15.17 -10.53
C LEU A 22 5.33 16.14 -10.18
N SER A 23 5.09 16.99 -9.19
CA SER A 23 6.12 17.78 -8.52
C SER A 23 7.01 16.90 -7.63
N GLU A 24 8.17 17.41 -7.24
CA GLU A 24 9.09 16.74 -6.31
C GLU A 24 8.40 16.39 -4.98
N HIS A 25 7.63 17.32 -4.42
CA HIS A 25 6.90 17.10 -3.18
C HIS A 25 5.83 16.00 -3.29
N GLU A 26 5.13 15.91 -4.42
CA GLU A 26 4.17 14.83 -4.67
C GLU A 26 4.86 13.47 -4.81
N ILE A 27 6.06 13.44 -5.39
CA ILE A 27 6.89 12.23 -5.48
C ILE A 27 7.35 11.82 -4.07
N GLU A 28 7.82 12.75 -3.24
CA GLU A 28 8.21 12.49 -1.85
C GLU A 28 7.04 11.92 -1.03
N ALA A 29 5.87 12.55 -1.10
CA ALA A 29 4.67 12.08 -0.40
C ALA A 29 4.26 10.67 -0.85
N ARG A 30 4.37 10.40 -2.16
CA ARG A 30 4.10 9.07 -2.72
C ARG A 30 5.10 8.02 -2.24
N ILE A 31 6.39 8.35 -2.19
CA ILE A 31 7.44 7.47 -1.67
C ILE A 31 7.14 7.09 -0.22
N GLU A 32 6.80 8.08 0.61
CA GLU A 32 6.51 7.85 2.03
C GLU A 32 5.31 6.93 2.22
N LEU A 33 4.23 7.15 1.46
CA LEU A 33 3.05 6.29 1.51
C LEU A 33 3.38 4.83 1.10
N LEU A 34 4.18 4.65 0.04
CA LEU A 34 4.59 3.31 -0.40
C LEU A 34 5.51 2.62 0.63
N LYS A 35 6.37 3.36 1.33
CA LYS A 35 7.19 2.81 2.43
C LYS A 35 6.33 2.34 3.60
N GLN A 36 5.34 3.13 4.00
CA GLN A 36 4.40 2.73 5.06
C GLN A 36 3.63 1.47 4.66
N GLU A 37 3.25 1.37 3.39
CA GLU A 37 2.59 0.18 2.87
C GLU A 37 3.52 -1.05 2.89
N ILE A 38 4.81 -0.90 2.58
CA ILE A 38 5.80 -1.98 2.74
C ILE A 38 5.85 -2.47 4.19
N VAL A 39 5.98 -1.56 5.16
CA VAL A 39 6.02 -1.92 6.59
C VAL A 39 4.76 -2.67 7.02
N ARG A 40 3.58 -2.22 6.55
CA ARG A 40 2.30 -2.90 6.82
C ARG A 40 2.29 -4.33 6.27
N LEU A 41 2.77 -4.52 5.04
CA LEU A 41 2.83 -5.83 4.39
C LEU A 41 3.84 -6.76 5.08
N GLU A 42 4.99 -6.25 5.50
CA GLU A 42 5.98 -7.00 6.28
C GLU A 42 5.41 -7.48 7.61
N ALA A 43 4.72 -6.61 8.35
CA ALA A 43 4.05 -6.98 9.60
C ALA A 43 2.97 -8.06 9.38
N ALA A 44 2.15 -7.92 8.33
CA ALA A 44 1.16 -8.92 7.97
C ALA A 44 1.79 -10.27 7.59
N LEU A 45 2.92 -10.25 6.89
CA LEU A 45 3.67 -11.46 6.53
C LEU A 45 4.22 -12.16 7.77
N VAL A 46 4.78 -11.42 8.73
CA VAL A 46 5.25 -11.96 10.02
C VAL A 46 4.09 -12.62 10.77
N ALA A 47 2.96 -11.95 10.90
CA ALA A 47 1.77 -12.50 11.57
C ALA A 47 1.28 -13.80 10.91
N LYS A 48 1.25 -13.85 9.57
CA LYS A 48 0.87 -15.08 8.83
C LYS A 48 1.86 -16.23 9.05
N ARG A 49 3.17 -15.94 9.08
CA ARG A 49 4.20 -16.96 9.34
C ARG A 49 4.11 -17.51 10.77
N ALA A 50 3.87 -16.65 11.75
CA ALA A 50 3.67 -17.05 13.14
C ALA A 50 2.44 -17.98 13.28
N SER A 51 1.32 -17.60 12.65
CA SER A 51 0.11 -18.42 12.62
C SER A 51 0.36 -19.80 11.99
N ARG A 52 1.07 -19.87 10.85
CA ARG A 52 1.42 -21.14 10.21
C ARG A 52 2.32 -22.01 11.10
N SER A 53 3.34 -21.42 11.71
CA SER A 53 4.28 -22.16 12.56
C SER A 53 3.60 -22.73 13.81
N ALA A 54 2.68 -21.98 14.40
CA ALA A 54 1.87 -22.45 15.52
C ALA A 54 0.96 -23.62 15.11
N ALA A 55 0.33 -23.55 13.93
CA ALA A 55 -0.47 -24.65 13.40
C ALA A 55 0.40 -25.91 13.16
N ASP A 56 1.54 -25.77 12.50
CA ASP A 56 2.46 -26.89 12.21
C ASP A 56 2.96 -27.60 13.47
N ALA A 57 3.12 -26.88 14.59
CA ALA A 57 3.51 -27.44 15.87
C ALA A 57 2.39 -28.25 16.55
N VAL A 58 1.13 -27.83 16.39
CA VAL A 58 -0.04 -28.53 16.94
C VAL A 58 -0.32 -29.83 16.17
N PHE A 59 -0.11 -29.84 14.85
CA PHE A 59 -0.37 -31.01 14.00
C PHE A 59 0.76 -32.06 13.99
N LYS A 60 1.88 -31.83 14.69
CA LYS A 60 3.02 -32.77 14.79
C LYS A 60 3.12 -33.48 16.16
N LEU A 61 2.16 -33.29 17.06
CA LEU A 61 1.94 -34.19 18.22
C LEU A 61 1.08 -35.39 17.79
#